data_AF-A0AAV9RG06-F1
#
_entry.id   AF-A0AAV9RG06-F1
#
_cell.length_a   1.000
_cell.length_b   1.000
_cell.length_c   1.000
_cell.angle_alpha   90.00
_cell.angle_beta   90.00
_cell.angle_gamma   90.00
#
_symmetry.space_group_name_H-M   'P 1'
#
loop_
_entity.id
_entity.type
_entity.pdbx_description
1 polymer ?
#
loop_
_entity_poly.entity_id
_entity_poly.type
_entity_poly.pdbx_seq_one_letter_code
_entity_poly.pdbx_strand_id
1 'polypeptide(L)'
;MFKEADTDDKQGTLGFEEFCSFYKMMSTRRDLYLLMLTYSNHKDHLDTDDLARFLEIEQKMPKVTKDHCLEIINKFEPCSENQKQGVLGIDGFTNYMRSPAGDIFNPEHYNVNQDMTQPLCNYFIASSHNTYLMGDQLMSQSRVDMYAWVLQAGCRCVEVDCWDGQDGEPIVHHGYTLTSKILFKDVIETINKYAFIKNGFQSFEVGEAVHP
;
A
#
# COMPACT_ATOMS: atom_id res chain seq x y z
N MET A 1 -5.18 24.96 -24.04
CA MET A 1 -4.02 24.55 -23.20
C MET A 1 -2.68 24.71 -23.92
N PHE A 2 -2.26 23.89 -24.91
CA PHE A 2 -0.94 24.09 -25.56
C PHE A 2 -0.83 25.47 -26.22
N LYS A 3 -1.79 25.82 -27.09
CA LYS A 3 -1.88 27.15 -27.73
C LYS A 3 -2.12 28.32 -26.77
N GLU A 4 -2.51 28.04 -25.52
CA GLU A 4 -2.69 29.08 -24.49
C GLU A 4 -1.37 29.34 -23.74
N ALA A 5 -0.47 28.35 -23.71
CA ALA A 5 0.85 28.46 -23.10
C ALA A 5 1.95 28.83 -24.12
N ASP A 6 1.75 28.54 -25.41
CA ASP A 6 2.58 28.94 -26.55
C ASP A 6 2.32 30.42 -26.89
N THR A 7 3.01 31.31 -26.18
CA THR A 7 2.81 32.77 -26.20
C THR A 7 3.92 33.51 -26.94
N ASP A 8 5.01 32.82 -27.29
CA ASP A 8 6.14 33.39 -28.01
C ASP A 8 5.92 33.44 -29.53
N ASP A 9 6.87 34.09 -30.22
CA ASP A 9 6.85 34.26 -31.67
C ASP A 9 7.21 32.96 -32.44
N LYS A 10 7.57 31.87 -31.74
CA LYS A 10 7.96 30.56 -32.28
C LYS A 10 6.86 29.52 -32.06
N GLN A 11 5.68 29.87 -32.55
CA GLN A 11 4.47 29.03 -32.61
C GLN A 11 4.79 27.57 -32.98
N GLY A 12 4.33 26.64 -32.15
CA GLY A 12 4.49 25.19 -32.34
C GLY A 12 5.58 24.54 -31.48
N THR A 13 6.30 25.32 -30.66
CA THR A 13 7.25 24.83 -29.65
C THR A 13 7.04 25.56 -28.33
N LEU A 14 7.34 24.93 -27.19
CA LEU A 14 7.28 25.61 -25.88
C LEU A 14 8.70 25.83 -25.35
N GLY A 15 9.01 27.07 -24.98
CA GLY A 15 10.17 27.36 -24.13
C GLY A 15 10.02 26.76 -22.73
N PHE A 16 11.05 26.84 -21.90
CA PHE A 16 11.02 26.27 -20.55
C PHE A 16 9.89 26.86 -19.68
N GLU A 17 9.71 28.17 -19.68
CA GLU A 17 8.67 28.85 -18.88
C GLU A 17 7.26 28.53 -19.37
N GLU A 18 7.07 28.46 -20.68
CA GLU A 18 5.80 28.08 -21.32
C GLU A 18 5.47 26.61 -21.06
N PHE A 19 6.48 25.73 -21.12
CA PHE A 19 6.33 24.33 -20.74
C PHE A 19 5.95 24.20 -19.26
N CYS A 20 6.58 24.95 -18.36
CA CYS A 20 6.21 24.96 -16.95
C CYS A 20 4.76 25.42 -16.75
N SER A 21 4.32 26.47 -17.45
CA SER A 21 2.93 26.96 -17.41
C SER A 21 1.95 25.92 -17.97
N PHE A 22 2.24 25.35 -19.14
CA PHE A 22 1.45 24.29 -19.75
C PHE A 22 1.35 23.06 -18.84
N TYR A 23 2.47 22.62 -18.28
CA TYR A 23 2.52 21.49 -17.36
C TYR A 23 1.67 21.76 -16.12
N LYS A 24 1.82 22.94 -15.48
CA LYS A 24 1.01 23.35 -14.33
C LYS A 24 -0.48 23.38 -14.67
N MET A 25 -0.87 23.90 -15.83
CA MET A 25 -2.28 23.90 -16.28
C MET A 25 -2.84 22.49 -16.44
N MET A 26 -2.04 21.55 -16.92
CA MET A 26 -2.45 20.15 -17.10
C MET A 26 -2.41 19.35 -15.80
N SER A 27 -1.44 19.61 -14.92
CA SER A 27 -1.17 18.83 -13.71
C SER A 27 -1.93 19.32 -12.48
N THR A 28 -2.45 20.55 -12.49
CA THR A 28 -3.19 21.10 -11.35
C THR A 28 -4.49 20.32 -11.15
N ARG A 29 -4.59 19.64 -10.01
CA ARG A 29 -5.79 18.94 -9.57
C ARG A 29 -6.85 19.96 -9.15
N ARG A 30 -7.82 20.21 -10.03
CA ARG A 30 -8.89 21.20 -9.81
C ARG A 30 -9.65 20.98 -8.50
N ASP A 31 -9.88 19.72 -8.11
CA ASP A 31 -10.52 19.35 -6.86
C ASP A 31 -9.71 19.77 -5.63
N LEU A 32 -8.38 19.54 -5.63
CA LEU A 32 -7.50 19.99 -4.55
C LEU A 32 -7.42 21.52 -4.48
N TYR A 33 -7.38 22.17 -5.64
CA TYR A 33 -7.38 23.64 -5.70
C TYR A 33 -8.68 24.25 -5.14
N LEU A 34 -9.84 23.69 -5.51
CA LEU A 34 -11.13 24.13 -4.96
C LEU A 34 -11.21 23.90 -3.46
N LEU A 35 -10.71 22.76 -2.97
CA LEU A 35 -10.65 22.47 -1.54
C LEU A 35 -9.77 23.47 -0.79
N MET A 36 -8.58 23.77 -1.33
CA MET A 36 -7.69 24.79 -0.78
C MET A 36 -8.38 26.17 -0.74
N LEU A 37 -9.07 26.57 -1.82
CA LEU A 37 -9.82 27.83 -1.86
C LEU A 37 -10.93 27.89 -0.80
N THR A 38 -11.63 26.79 -0.55
CA THR A 38 -12.68 26.71 0.48
C THR A 38 -12.12 26.99 1.87
N TYR A 39 -10.96 26.40 2.21
CA TYR A 39 -10.39 26.53 3.56
C TYR A 39 -9.55 27.79 3.78
N SER A 40 -8.98 28.33 2.70
CA SER A 40 -8.19 29.58 2.70
C SER A 40 -9.03 30.85 2.61
N ASN A 41 -10.37 30.75 2.56
CA ASN A 41 -11.25 31.89 2.31
C ASN A 41 -10.88 32.65 1.00
N HIS A 42 -10.71 31.89 -0.09
CA HIS A 42 -10.37 32.38 -1.43
C HIS A 42 -8.97 32.99 -1.62
N LYS A 43 -8.03 32.74 -0.70
CA LYS A 43 -6.60 33.04 -0.92
C LYS A 43 -5.97 31.96 -1.80
N ASP A 44 -4.83 32.28 -2.40
CA ASP A 44 -4.04 31.34 -3.21
C ASP A 44 -3.11 30.43 -2.38
N HIS A 45 -3.22 30.49 -1.05
CA HIS A 45 -2.43 29.72 -0.08
C HIS A 45 -3.22 29.48 1.22
N LEU A 46 -2.79 28.50 2.01
CA LEU A 46 -3.24 28.27 3.39
C LEU A 46 -2.21 28.82 4.35
N ASP A 47 -2.62 29.67 5.29
CA ASP A 47 -1.79 29.94 6.48
C ASP A 47 -1.94 28.82 7.52
N THR A 48 -1.21 28.92 8.65
CA THR A 48 -1.27 27.90 9.70
C THR A 48 -2.67 27.70 10.27
N ASP A 49 -3.49 28.75 10.35
CA ASP A 49 -4.82 28.68 10.93
C ASP A 49 -5.81 28.07 9.92
N ASP A 50 -5.67 28.40 8.63
CA ASP A 50 -6.42 27.76 7.55
C ASP A 50 -6.11 26.26 7.46
N LEU A 51 -4.82 25.90 7.53
CA LEU A 51 -4.35 24.52 7.49
C LEU A 51 -4.85 23.74 8.71
N ALA A 52 -4.79 24.34 9.91
CA ALA A 52 -5.33 23.71 11.12
C ALA A 52 -6.83 23.40 10.95
N ARG A 53 -7.63 24.37 10.45
CA ARG A 53 -9.06 24.15 10.19
C ARG A 53 -9.29 23.03 9.17
N PHE A 54 -8.50 22.98 8.09
CA PHE A 54 -8.59 21.89 7.11
C PHE A 54 -8.33 20.52 7.76
N LEU A 55 -7.28 20.40 8.57
CA LEU A 55 -6.91 19.13 9.21
C LEU A 55 -7.96 18.71 10.25
N GLU A 56 -8.51 19.64 11.03
CA GLU A 56 -9.53 19.33 12.03
C GLU A 56 -10.89 19.00 11.41
N ILE A 57 -11.33 19.78 10.43
CA ILE A 57 -12.68 19.67 9.86
C ILE A 57 -12.73 18.63 8.75
N GLU A 58 -11.82 18.69 7.77
CA GLU A 58 -11.85 17.81 6.61
C GLU A 58 -11.17 16.47 6.93
N GLN A 59 -9.96 16.50 7.50
CA GLN A 59 -9.19 15.29 7.80
C GLN A 59 -9.55 14.65 9.15
N LYS A 60 -10.46 15.29 9.92
CA LYS A 60 -10.94 14.79 11.23
C LYS A 60 -9.81 14.55 12.25
N MET A 61 -8.70 15.27 12.13
CA MET A 61 -7.58 15.16 13.05
C MET A 61 -7.88 15.98 14.32
N PRO A 62 -7.96 15.35 15.51
CA PRO A 62 -8.24 16.10 16.73
C PRO A 62 -6.99 16.82 17.25
N LYS A 63 -7.19 18.03 17.83
CA LYS A 63 -6.15 18.80 18.55
C LYS A 63 -4.93 19.16 17.69
N VAL A 64 -5.18 19.69 16.50
CA VAL A 64 -4.10 20.11 15.60
C VAL A 64 -3.40 21.33 16.20
N THR A 65 -2.08 21.25 16.36
CA THR A 65 -1.28 22.35 16.91
C THR A 65 -0.68 23.19 15.79
N LYS A 66 -0.43 24.47 16.09
CA LYS A 66 0.26 25.37 15.16
C LYS A 66 1.64 24.86 14.76
N ASP A 67 2.37 24.25 15.70
CA ASP A 67 3.69 23.67 15.44
C ASP A 67 3.59 22.52 14.42
N HIS A 68 2.56 21.68 14.52
CA HIS A 68 2.33 20.62 13.54
C HIS A 68 2.03 21.17 12.14
N CYS A 69 1.24 22.23 12.04
CA CYS A 69 1.02 22.92 10.77
C CYS A 69 2.32 23.48 10.17
N LEU A 70 3.19 24.07 11.00
CA LEU A 70 4.49 24.56 10.56
C LEU A 70 5.42 23.42 10.11
N GLU A 71 5.40 22.27 10.77
CA GLU A 71 6.13 21.07 10.32
C GLU A 71 5.67 20.62 8.93
N ILE A 72 4.36 20.59 8.69
CA ILE A 72 3.79 20.27 7.37
C ILE A 72 4.28 21.28 6.33
N ILE A 73 4.16 22.59 6.61
CA ILE A 73 4.61 23.65 5.68
C ILE A 73 6.09 23.49 5.35
N ASN A 74 6.95 23.38 6.36
CA ASN A 74 8.40 23.25 6.16
C ASN A 74 8.79 21.98 5.40
N LYS A 75 7.99 20.91 5.51
CA LYS A 75 8.27 19.63 4.85
C LYS A 75 7.78 19.56 3.41
N PHE A 76 6.62 20.15 3.11
CA PHE A 76 5.92 19.92 1.85
C PHE A 76 5.86 21.12 0.91
N GLU A 77 5.98 22.35 1.43
CA GLU A 77 6.00 23.56 0.61
C GLU A 77 7.31 23.66 -0.18
N PRO A 78 7.29 23.73 -1.52
CA PRO A 78 8.53 23.80 -2.30
C PRO A 78 9.16 25.21 -2.32
N CYS A 79 8.38 26.27 -2.10
CA CYS A 79 8.87 27.65 -2.17
C CYS A 79 9.45 28.11 -0.83
N SER A 80 10.72 28.50 -0.81
CA SER A 80 11.43 28.92 0.42
C SER A 80 10.86 30.21 1.03
N GLU A 81 10.35 31.12 0.20
CA GLU A 81 9.67 32.34 0.65
C GLU A 81 8.37 32.00 1.37
N ASN A 82 7.57 31.07 0.83
CA ASN A 82 6.33 30.61 1.44
C ASN A 82 6.60 29.89 2.77
N GLN A 83 7.63 29.04 2.83
CA GLN A 83 8.06 28.40 4.08
C GLN A 83 8.39 29.45 5.16
N LYS A 84 9.15 30.49 4.83
CA LYS A 84 9.50 31.59 5.76
C LYS A 84 8.28 32.37 6.23
N GLN A 85 7.27 32.51 5.38
CA GLN A 85 6.00 33.18 5.71
C GLN A 85 5.04 32.25 6.48
N GLY A 86 5.33 30.95 6.57
CA GLY A 86 4.46 29.97 7.22
C GLY A 86 3.17 29.74 6.43
N VAL A 87 3.25 29.72 5.09
CA VAL A 87 2.11 29.48 4.21
C VAL A 87 2.35 28.28 3.29
N LEU A 88 1.27 27.58 2.95
CA LEU A 88 1.25 26.41 2.07
C LEU A 88 0.51 26.75 0.78
N GLY A 89 1.22 26.76 -0.35
CA GLY A 89 0.62 26.96 -1.67
C GLY A 89 0.02 25.67 -2.24
N ILE A 90 -0.57 25.76 -3.44
CA ILE A 90 -1.22 24.62 -4.09
C ILE A 90 -0.27 23.43 -4.33
N ASP A 91 0.99 23.71 -4.68
CA ASP A 91 1.99 22.66 -4.90
C ASP A 91 2.33 21.95 -3.58
N GLY A 92 2.51 22.72 -2.49
CA GLY A 92 2.75 22.17 -1.17
C GLY A 92 1.55 21.39 -0.63
N PHE A 93 0.33 21.90 -0.80
CA PHE A 93 -0.90 21.21 -0.43
C PHE A 93 -1.07 19.90 -1.21
N THR A 94 -0.79 19.91 -2.51
CA THR A 94 -0.81 18.70 -3.34
C THR A 94 0.24 17.68 -2.89
N ASN A 95 1.45 18.13 -2.53
CA ASN A 95 2.50 17.27 -2.00
C ASN A 95 2.10 16.64 -0.66
N TYR A 96 1.47 17.42 0.23
CA TYR A 96 0.96 16.92 1.51
C TYR A 96 -0.12 15.84 1.30
N MET A 97 -1.13 16.12 0.47
CA MET A 97 -2.23 15.18 0.20
C MET A 97 -1.79 13.89 -0.49
N ARG A 98 -0.64 13.89 -1.15
CA ARG A 98 -0.03 12.69 -1.77
C ARG A 98 0.99 11.99 -0.87
N SER A 99 1.28 12.57 0.29
CA SER A 99 2.23 12.01 1.25
C SER A 99 1.59 10.90 2.08
N PRO A 100 2.38 10.07 2.78
CA PRO A 100 1.84 9.10 3.74
C PRO A 100 0.96 9.71 4.84
N ALA A 101 1.10 11.01 5.13
CA ALA A 101 0.24 11.70 6.10
C ALA A 101 -1.18 11.94 5.56
N GLY A 102 -1.35 11.96 4.23
CA GLY A 102 -2.65 12.01 3.56
C GLY A 102 -3.12 10.66 3.04
N ASP A 103 -2.48 9.55 3.46
CA ASP A 103 -2.92 8.21 3.06
C ASP A 103 -4.28 7.88 3.71
N ILE A 104 -5.11 7.16 2.98
CA ILE A 104 -6.40 6.67 3.47
C ILE A 104 -6.22 5.61 4.56
N PHE A 105 -5.08 4.92 4.57
CA PHE A 105 -4.73 3.96 5.60
C PHE A 105 -4.21 4.66 6.86
N ASN A 106 -4.76 4.30 8.02
CA ASN A 106 -4.24 4.78 9.30
C ASN A 106 -2.79 4.30 9.49
N PRO A 107 -1.78 5.18 9.60
CA PRO A 107 -0.39 4.78 9.79
C PRO A 107 -0.14 3.97 11.06
N GLU A 108 -0.97 4.11 12.10
CA GLU A 108 -0.92 3.28 13.31
C GLU A 108 -1.20 1.78 13.01
N HIS A 109 -1.82 1.49 11.86
CA HIS A 109 -2.11 0.13 11.39
C HIS A 109 -1.03 -0.46 10.50
N TYR A 110 0.08 0.25 10.25
CA TYR A 110 1.23 -0.33 9.57
C TYR A 110 2.07 -1.25 10.47
N ASN A 111 1.88 -1.15 11.78
CA ASN A 111 2.49 -2.04 12.77
C ASN A 111 1.40 -2.76 13.56
N VAL A 112 1.81 -3.78 14.31
CA VAL A 112 0.95 -4.47 15.26
C VAL A 112 0.43 -3.48 16.30
N ASN A 113 -0.88 -3.31 16.35
CA ASN A 113 -1.55 -2.39 17.28
C ASN A 113 -2.66 -3.06 18.12
N GLN A 114 -2.86 -4.36 17.94
CA GLN A 114 -3.82 -5.15 18.70
C GLN A 114 -3.13 -5.85 19.87
N ASP A 115 -3.90 -6.21 20.88
CA ASP A 115 -3.41 -7.08 21.96
C ASP A 115 -3.13 -8.48 21.40
N MET A 116 -1.85 -8.83 21.28
CA MET A 116 -1.39 -10.12 20.75
C MET A 116 -1.20 -11.18 21.84
N THR A 117 -1.70 -10.96 23.06
CA THR A 117 -1.58 -11.89 24.19
C THR A 117 -2.85 -12.74 24.42
N GLN A 118 -3.94 -12.43 23.72
CA GLN A 118 -5.18 -13.21 23.77
C GLN A 118 -4.98 -14.62 23.18
N PRO A 119 -5.85 -15.60 23.51
CA PRO A 119 -5.84 -16.92 22.87
C PRO A 119 -6.05 -16.85 21.35
N LEU A 120 -5.51 -17.83 20.61
CA LEU A 120 -5.55 -17.86 19.13
C LEU A 120 -6.97 -17.77 18.55
N CYS A 121 -7.97 -18.33 19.23
CA CYS A 121 -9.38 -18.28 18.82
C CYS A 121 -10.01 -16.88 18.80
N ASN A 122 -9.32 -15.86 19.32
CA ASN A 122 -9.78 -14.48 19.34
C ASN A 122 -9.30 -13.67 18.12
N TYR A 123 -8.51 -14.27 17.23
CA TYR A 123 -7.99 -13.59 16.04
C TYR A 123 -8.52 -14.20 14.76
N PHE A 124 -8.66 -13.36 13.73
CA PHE A 124 -8.75 -13.84 12.36
C PHE A 124 -7.35 -14.18 11.85
N ILE A 125 -7.20 -15.38 11.29
CA ILE A 125 -5.93 -15.88 10.75
C ILE A 125 -6.03 -15.85 9.23
N ALA A 126 -5.04 -15.25 8.57
CA ALA A 126 -4.93 -15.32 7.12
C ALA A 126 -4.55 -16.75 6.71
N SER A 127 -5.50 -17.47 6.10
CA SER A 127 -5.36 -18.89 5.76
C SER A 127 -5.50 -19.12 4.26
N SER A 128 -4.76 -20.09 3.73
CA SER A 128 -4.78 -20.50 2.32
C SER A 128 -5.18 -21.97 2.23
N HIS A 129 -6.19 -22.23 1.40
CA HIS A 129 -6.69 -23.57 1.09
C HIS A 129 -6.07 -24.08 -0.22
N ASN A 130 -5.73 -25.37 -0.27
CA ASN A 130 -5.01 -26.01 -1.37
C ASN A 130 -3.87 -25.14 -1.91
N THR A 131 -3.00 -24.69 -0.99
CA THR A 131 -1.99 -23.65 -1.24
C THR A 131 -1.10 -23.94 -2.44
N TYR A 132 -0.85 -25.21 -2.73
CA TYR A 132 -0.02 -25.65 -3.85
C TYR A 132 -0.61 -25.34 -5.24
N LEU A 133 -1.93 -25.13 -5.39
CA LEU A 133 -2.57 -24.94 -6.70
C LEU A 133 -2.43 -23.52 -7.25
N MET A 134 -2.05 -23.42 -8.53
CA MET A 134 -1.99 -22.16 -9.29
C MET A 134 -3.33 -21.74 -9.90
N GLY A 135 -4.33 -22.62 -9.92
CA GLY A 135 -5.58 -22.41 -10.64
C GLY A 135 -6.71 -23.30 -10.14
N ASP A 136 -7.44 -23.90 -11.07
CA ASP A 136 -8.61 -24.73 -10.76
C ASP A 136 -8.26 -26.02 -9.99
N GLN A 137 -9.28 -26.61 -9.37
CA GLN A 137 -9.16 -27.80 -8.53
C GLN A 137 -8.96 -29.10 -9.32
N LEU A 138 -9.12 -29.13 -10.65
CA LEU A 138 -9.19 -30.39 -11.41
C LEU A 138 -7.96 -30.65 -12.28
N MET A 139 -7.39 -29.63 -12.91
CA MET A 139 -6.36 -29.78 -13.93
C MET A 139 -5.20 -28.78 -13.81
N SER A 140 -5.25 -27.87 -12.83
CA SER A 140 -4.22 -26.83 -12.71
C SER A 140 -2.87 -27.37 -12.23
N GLN A 141 -1.85 -26.52 -12.36
CA GLN A 141 -0.50 -26.84 -11.90
C GLN A 141 -0.38 -26.64 -10.39
N SER A 142 0.25 -27.59 -9.73
CA SER A 142 0.79 -27.45 -8.37
C SER A 142 2.21 -26.90 -8.43
N ARG A 143 2.53 -25.89 -7.61
CA ARG A 143 3.86 -25.27 -7.54
C ARG A 143 4.30 -24.99 -6.12
N VAL A 144 5.56 -25.33 -5.84
CA VAL A 144 6.22 -25.02 -4.56
C VAL A 144 6.27 -23.51 -4.30
N ASP A 145 6.46 -22.71 -5.35
CA ASP A 145 6.52 -21.23 -5.28
C ASP A 145 5.25 -20.61 -4.65
N MET A 146 4.10 -21.29 -4.71
CA MET A 146 2.87 -20.78 -4.11
C MET A 146 2.97 -20.65 -2.59
N TYR A 147 3.64 -21.58 -1.92
CA TYR A 147 3.92 -21.48 -0.48
C TYR A 147 4.76 -20.25 -0.17
N ALA A 148 5.82 -20.00 -0.95
CA ALA A 148 6.64 -18.82 -0.78
C ALA A 148 5.84 -17.53 -0.99
N TRP A 149 4.93 -17.50 -1.98
CA TRP A 149 4.11 -16.34 -2.29
C TRP A 149 3.10 -16.03 -1.19
N VAL A 150 2.30 -17.00 -0.75
CA VAL A 150 1.28 -16.76 0.30
C VAL A 150 1.91 -16.40 1.64
N LEU A 151 3.05 -17.02 2.00
CA LEU A 151 3.77 -16.72 3.23
C LEU A 151 4.30 -15.28 3.24
N GLN A 152 4.84 -14.81 2.11
CA GLN A 152 5.31 -13.44 1.95
C GLN A 152 4.17 -12.41 1.88
N ALA A 153 2.98 -12.84 1.44
CA ALA A 153 1.75 -12.06 1.52
C ALA A 153 1.15 -11.99 2.94
N GLY A 154 1.73 -12.71 3.91
CA GLY A 154 1.33 -12.68 5.31
C GLY A 154 0.44 -13.85 5.76
N CYS A 155 0.15 -14.81 4.88
CA CYS A 155 -0.59 -16.02 5.24
C CYS A 155 0.11 -16.77 6.37
N ARG A 156 -0.66 -17.27 7.34
CA ARG A 156 -0.21 -17.93 8.58
C ARG A 156 -0.71 -19.37 8.72
N CYS A 157 -1.62 -19.79 7.85
CA CYS A 157 -2.09 -21.16 7.78
C CYS A 157 -2.09 -21.62 6.32
N VAL A 158 -1.35 -22.69 6.01
CA VAL A 158 -1.25 -23.26 4.67
C VAL A 158 -1.66 -24.72 4.69
N GLU A 159 -2.18 -25.19 3.56
CA GLU A 159 -2.62 -26.57 3.40
C GLU A 159 -1.61 -27.38 2.59
N VAL A 160 -1.34 -28.60 3.04
CA VAL A 160 -0.43 -29.56 2.40
C VAL A 160 -1.12 -30.92 2.32
N ASP A 161 -1.60 -31.25 1.12
CA ASP A 161 -2.27 -32.53 0.86
C ASP A 161 -1.25 -33.60 0.53
N CYS A 162 -0.90 -34.42 1.51
CA CYS A 162 0.14 -35.43 1.40
C CYS A 162 -0.39 -36.74 0.81
N TRP A 163 0.30 -37.26 -0.20
CA TRP A 163 0.02 -38.54 -0.85
C TRP A 163 1.29 -39.37 -1.05
N ASP A 164 1.15 -40.69 -1.09
CA ASP A 164 2.25 -41.60 -1.44
C ASP A 164 2.72 -41.37 -2.88
N GLY A 165 4.02 -41.11 -3.05
CA GLY A 165 4.67 -41.02 -4.35
C GLY A 165 5.45 -42.28 -4.72
N GLN A 166 6.18 -42.20 -5.84
CA GLN A 166 7.02 -43.31 -6.29
C GLN A 166 8.22 -43.48 -5.37
N ASP A 167 8.69 -44.72 -5.25
CA ASP A 167 9.88 -45.09 -4.45
C ASP A 167 9.80 -44.68 -2.97
N GLY A 168 8.59 -44.46 -2.44
CA GLY A 168 8.36 -44.07 -1.05
C GLY A 168 8.54 -42.58 -0.76
N GLU A 169 8.77 -41.75 -1.78
CA GLU A 169 8.89 -40.29 -1.62
C GLU A 169 7.51 -39.62 -1.60
N PRO A 170 7.11 -38.92 -0.53
CA PRO A 170 5.80 -38.27 -0.45
C PRO A 170 5.67 -37.09 -1.42
N ILE A 171 4.48 -36.96 -1.99
CA ILE A 171 4.11 -35.91 -2.94
C ILE A 171 2.95 -35.07 -2.40
N VAL A 172 2.80 -33.88 -2.97
CA VAL A 172 1.67 -32.98 -2.70
C VAL A 172 0.90 -32.74 -3.98
N HIS A 173 -0.41 -33.01 -3.95
CA HIS A 173 -1.35 -32.69 -5.03
C HIS A 173 -2.80 -32.83 -4.57
N HIS A 174 -3.73 -32.38 -5.40
CA HIS A 174 -5.15 -32.57 -5.13
C HIS A 174 -5.57 -33.98 -5.54
N GLY A 175 -5.94 -34.80 -4.56
CA GLY A 175 -6.30 -36.20 -4.72
C GLY A 175 -7.38 -36.45 -5.76
N TYR A 176 -7.32 -37.58 -6.45
CA TYR A 176 -8.32 -38.00 -7.45
C TYR A 176 -8.55 -37.00 -8.59
N THR A 177 -7.58 -36.12 -8.86
CA THR A 177 -7.65 -35.13 -9.96
C THR A 177 -6.47 -35.25 -10.93
N LEU A 178 -6.45 -34.40 -11.96
CA LEU A 178 -5.38 -34.29 -12.95
C LEU A 178 -4.41 -33.14 -12.65
N THR A 179 -4.44 -32.60 -11.42
CA THR A 179 -3.48 -31.58 -10.99
C THR A 179 -2.06 -32.13 -11.00
N SER A 180 -1.08 -31.27 -11.31
CA SER A 180 0.33 -31.71 -11.27
C SER A 180 0.78 -31.99 -9.85
N LYS A 181 1.88 -32.73 -9.70
CA LYS A 181 2.42 -33.16 -8.41
C LYS A 181 3.72 -32.43 -8.11
N ILE A 182 3.95 -32.10 -6.85
CA ILE A 182 5.23 -31.56 -6.35
C ILE A 182 5.74 -32.43 -5.20
N LEU A 183 7.03 -32.38 -4.91
CA LEU A 183 7.62 -33.14 -3.81
C LEU A 183 7.28 -32.49 -2.46
N PHE A 184 6.87 -33.29 -1.49
CA PHE A 184 6.62 -32.81 -0.12
C PHE A 184 7.88 -32.19 0.50
N LYS A 185 9.05 -32.77 0.24
CA LYS A 185 10.34 -32.25 0.70
C LYS A 185 10.55 -30.80 0.28
N ASP A 186 10.33 -30.48 -1.00
CA ASP A 186 10.50 -29.13 -1.55
C ASP A 186 9.50 -28.14 -0.93
N VAL A 187 8.30 -28.60 -0.62
CA VAL A 187 7.26 -27.82 0.08
C VAL A 187 7.73 -27.44 1.49
N ILE A 188 8.17 -28.41 2.29
CA ILE A 188 8.62 -28.15 3.68
C ILE A 188 9.89 -27.30 3.70
N GLU A 189 10.85 -27.53 2.80
CA GLU A 189 12.04 -26.67 2.68
C GLU A 189 11.67 -25.21 2.37
N THR A 190 10.68 -25.02 1.50
CA THR A 190 10.17 -23.68 1.14
C THR A 190 9.42 -23.04 2.30
N ILE A 191 8.54 -23.78 2.98
CA ILE A 191 7.84 -23.30 4.17
C ILE A 191 8.85 -22.86 5.24
N ASN A 192 9.83 -23.71 5.56
CA ASN A 192 10.87 -23.41 6.54
C ASN A 192 11.65 -22.12 6.17
N LYS A 193 11.92 -21.92 4.88
CA LYS A 193 12.61 -20.71 4.40
C LYS A 193 11.77 -19.44 4.55
N TYR A 194 10.46 -19.48 4.26
CA TYR A 194 9.63 -18.27 4.13
C TYR A 194 8.67 -18.00 5.30
N ALA A 195 8.44 -18.97 6.20
CA ALA A 195 7.41 -18.91 7.23
C ALA A 195 7.47 -17.63 8.06
N PHE A 196 8.68 -17.14 8.40
CA PHE A 196 8.85 -16.02 9.34
C PHE A 196 9.57 -14.78 8.75
N ILE A 197 9.78 -14.71 7.43
CA ILE A 197 10.51 -13.58 6.83
C ILE A 197 9.76 -12.24 7.02
N LYS A 198 8.43 -12.26 6.89
CA LYS A 198 7.60 -11.05 6.90
C LYS A 198 7.03 -10.69 8.27
N ASN A 199 6.91 -11.65 9.19
CA ASN A 199 6.23 -11.48 10.47
C ASN A 199 6.96 -12.22 11.58
N GLY A 200 7.23 -11.53 12.69
CA GLY A 200 7.88 -12.09 13.89
C GLY A 200 6.95 -12.87 14.83
N PHE A 201 5.68 -13.05 14.48
CA PHE A 201 4.76 -13.88 15.25
C PHE A 201 5.09 -15.36 15.07
N GLN A 202 5.21 -16.06 16.20
CA GLN A 202 5.67 -17.44 16.27
C GLN A 202 4.62 -18.46 15.82
N SER A 203 3.34 -18.08 15.69
CA SER A 203 2.28 -19.01 15.30
C SER A 203 2.19 -19.13 13.77
N PHE A 204 2.53 -20.31 13.27
CA PHE A 204 2.31 -20.75 11.91
C PHE A 204 1.70 -22.16 11.97
N GLU A 205 0.62 -22.37 11.23
CA GLU A 205 -0.12 -23.63 11.22
C GLU A 205 -0.03 -24.28 9.83
N VAL A 206 0.22 -25.58 9.79
CA VAL A 206 0.12 -26.39 8.58
C VAL A 206 -1.08 -27.28 8.77
N GLY A 207 -2.13 -27.07 7.97
CA GLY A 207 -3.23 -28.02 7.84
C GLY A 207 -2.75 -29.19 7.00
N GLU A 208 -2.66 -30.37 7.60
CA GLU A 208 -2.28 -31.60 6.90
C GLU A 208 -3.52 -32.49 6.72
N ALA A 209 -3.83 -32.82 5.47
CA ALA A 209 -4.72 -33.91 5.14
C ALA A 209 -3.86 -35.08 4.66
N VAL A 210 -3.58 -36.04 5.56
CA VAL A 210 -2.88 -37.27 5.20
C VAL A 210 -3.88 -38.21 4.55
N HIS A 211 -3.67 -38.51 3.27
CA HIS A 211 -4.50 -39.46 2.54
C HIS A 211 -3.75 -40.78 2.31
N PRO A 212 -4.41 -41.92 2.50
CA PRO A 212 -3.84 -43.26 2.28
C PRO A 212 -3.71 -43.61 0.79
#